data_AF-Q9ZRD0-F1
#
_entry.id   AF-Q9ZRD0-F1
#
_cell.length_a   1.000
_cell.length_b   1.000
_cell.length_c   1.000
_cell.angle_alpha   90.00
_cell.angle_beta   90.00
_cell.angle_gamma   90.00
#
_symmetry.space_group_name_H-M   'P 1'
#
loop_
_entity.id
_entity.type
_entity.pdbx_description
1 polymer ?
#
loop_
_entity_poly.entity_id
_entity_poly.type
_entity_poly.pdbx_seq_one_letter_code
_entity_poly.pdbx_strand_id
1 'polypeptide(L)'
;MAVEELVEIKFRLADGSDIGPNKYASSTTVGSLKEKLMAQWPKDKDSGPRTTNDVKLINAGRILENSRTLGESRLPVAEVPGGVITMHVVVRPPIHDKNNDKLKEDSPTKGGCACTIL
;
A
#
# COMPACT_ATOMS: atom_id res chain seq x y z
N MET A 1 -1.87 -31.92 -10.33
CA MET A 1 -2.53 -31.10 -9.30
C MET A 1 -1.89 -29.73 -9.34
N ALA A 2 -2.64 -28.64 -9.54
CA ALA A 2 -2.07 -27.31 -9.48
C ALA A 2 -1.69 -27.04 -8.02
N VAL A 3 -0.39 -27.03 -7.73
CA VAL A 3 0.10 -26.59 -6.42
C VAL A 3 -0.22 -25.10 -6.37
N GLU A 4 -1.11 -24.70 -5.46
CA GLU A 4 -1.37 -23.28 -5.23
C GLU A 4 -0.06 -22.62 -4.80
N GLU A 5 0.51 -21.80 -5.67
CA GLU A 5 1.75 -21.10 -5.38
C GLU A 5 1.47 -20.09 -4.25
N LEU A 6 1.87 -20.45 -3.03
CA LEU A 6 1.75 -19.58 -1.86
C LEU A 6 2.92 -18.60 -1.82
N VAL A 7 2.60 -17.33 -1.61
CA VAL A 7 3.54 -16.23 -1.43
C VAL A 7 3.48 -15.74 -0.01
N GLU A 8 4.64 -15.56 0.62
CA GLU A 8 4.73 -15.02 1.97
C GLU A 8 4.92 -13.51 1.90
N ILE A 9 4.00 -12.76 2.51
CA ILE A 9 3.95 -11.30 2.44
C ILE A 9 3.93 -10.72 3.85
N LYS A 10 4.71 -9.66 4.05
CA LYS A 10 4.58 -8.75 5.19
C LYS A 10 4.30 -7.32 4.72
N PHE A 11 3.57 -6.57 5.55
CA PHE A 11 3.12 -5.23 5.24
C PHE A 11 3.85 -4.20 6.09
N ARG A 12 4.69 -3.39 5.44
CA ARG A 12 5.39 -2.27 6.07
C ARG A 12 4.46 -1.08 6.18
N LEU A 13 4.24 -0.61 7.40
CA LEU A 13 3.46 0.58 7.71
C LEU A 13 4.32 1.84 7.71
N ALA A 14 3.68 3.01 7.71
CA ALA A 14 4.35 4.32 7.60
C ALA A 14 5.29 4.65 8.78
N ASP A 15 5.02 4.09 9.95
CA ASP A 15 5.85 4.22 11.16
C ASP A 15 7.01 3.21 11.21
N GLY A 16 7.18 2.40 10.15
CA GLY A 16 8.24 1.41 10.06
C GLY A 16 7.89 0.03 10.62
N SER A 17 6.74 -0.14 11.28
CA SER A 17 6.32 -1.44 11.80
C SER A 17 5.84 -2.36 10.67
N ASP A 18 5.88 -3.68 10.90
CA ASP A 18 5.41 -4.68 9.94
C ASP A 18 4.16 -5.42 10.48
N ILE A 19 3.17 -5.68 9.63
CA ILE A 19 2.09 -6.66 9.87
C ILE A 19 2.41 -7.94 9.10
N GLY A 20 2.35 -9.09 9.77
CA GLY A 20 2.72 -10.40 9.21
C GLY A 20 4.11 -10.87 9.71
N PRO A 21 4.78 -11.80 9.00
CA PRO A 21 4.44 -12.32 7.67
C PRO A 21 3.24 -13.28 7.65
N ASN A 22 2.53 -13.34 6.52
CA ASN A 22 1.42 -14.26 6.27
C ASN A 22 1.51 -14.86 4.86
N LYS A 23 0.97 -16.07 4.67
CA LYS A 23 0.93 -16.75 3.37
C LYS A 23 -0.37 -16.48 2.64
N TYR A 24 -0.27 -16.14 1.35
CA TYR A 24 -1.40 -15.87 0.47
C TYR A 24 -1.25 -16.67 -0.82
N ALA A 25 -2.35 -17.13 -1.41
CA ALA A 25 -2.30 -17.78 -2.72
C ALA A 25 -2.00 -16.74 -3.81
N SER A 26 -1.20 -17.09 -4.81
CA SER A 26 -0.90 -16.21 -5.95
C SER A 26 -2.14 -15.80 -6.74
N SER A 27 -3.21 -16.59 -6.69
CA SER A 27 -4.53 -16.28 -7.25
C SER A 27 -5.33 -15.23 -6.47
N THR A 28 -4.91 -14.89 -5.25
CA THR A 28 -5.59 -13.89 -4.42
C THR A 28 -5.52 -12.53 -5.09
N THR A 29 -6.65 -11.82 -5.16
CA THR A 29 -6.68 -10.45 -5.69
C THR A 29 -6.10 -9.46 -4.70
N VAL A 30 -5.56 -8.36 -5.21
CA VAL A 30 -5.08 -7.24 -4.38
C VAL A 30 -6.22 -6.65 -3.55
N GLY A 31 -7.45 -6.62 -4.08
CA GLY A 31 -8.64 -6.20 -3.33
C GLY A 31 -8.85 -7.04 -2.07
N SER A 32 -8.89 -8.36 -2.21
CA SER A 32 -9.03 -9.27 -1.07
C SER A 32 -7.82 -9.23 -0.12
N LEU A 33 -6.62 -8.95 -0.64
CA LEU A 33 -5.44 -8.74 0.20
C LEU A 33 -5.59 -7.50 1.09
N LYS A 34 -6.12 -6.40 0.55
CA LYS A 34 -6.41 -5.19 1.34
C LYS A 34 -7.46 -5.45 2.41
N GLU A 35 -8.52 -6.19 2.11
CA GLU A 35 -9.54 -6.56 3.11
C GLU A 35 -8.92 -7.35 4.29
N LYS A 36 -8.07 -8.33 3.98
CA LYS A 36 -7.35 -9.10 5.01
C LYS A 36 -6.43 -8.22 5.85
N LEU A 37 -5.70 -7.29 5.23
CA LEU A 37 -4.86 -6.32 5.91
C LEU A 37 -5.69 -5.42 6.85
N MET A 38 -6.85 -4.95 6.40
CA MET A 38 -7.74 -4.13 7.23
C MET A 38 -8.25 -4.91 8.44
N ALA A 39 -8.56 -6.20 8.29
CA ALA A 39 -8.98 -7.05 9.40
C ALA A 39 -7.86 -7.30 10.43
N GLN A 40 -6.60 -7.26 10.00
CA GLN A 40 -5.41 -7.43 10.85
C GLN A 40 -4.84 -6.10 11.34
N TRP A 41 -5.55 -4.99 11.12
CA TRP A 41 -5.02 -3.67 11.46
C TRP A 41 -4.82 -3.52 12.98
N PRO A 42 -3.66 -3.02 13.44
CA PRO A 42 -3.40 -2.82 14.86
C PRO A 42 -4.37 -1.80 15.45
N LYS A 43 -5.04 -2.20 16.54
CA LYS A 43 -6.11 -1.41 17.20
C LYS A 43 -5.57 -0.19 17.94
N ASP A 44 -4.30 -0.24 18.30
CA ASP A 44 -3.51 0.81 18.97
C ASP A 44 -3.08 1.94 18.02
N LYS A 45 -3.28 1.81 16.70
CA LYS A 45 -2.97 2.87 15.74
C LYS A 45 -4.19 3.74 15.44
N ASP A 46 -3.99 5.05 15.60
CA ASP A 46 -5.00 6.09 15.39
C ASP A 46 -5.71 5.94 14.03
N SER A 47 -7.04 5.75 14.07
CA SER A 47 -7.96 5.58 12.94
C SER A 47 -7.39 4.84 11.72
N GLY A 48 -7.35 3.51 11.78
CA GLY A 48 -7.06 2.65 10.63
C GLY A 48 -7.92 2.93 9.38
N PRO A 49 -7.54 2.34 8.22
CA PRO A 49 -8.27 2.52 6.97
C PRO A 49 -9.75 2.14 7.13
N ARG A 50 -10.65 2.99 6.63
CA ARG A 50 -12.11 2.74 6.71
C ARG A 50 -12.60 1.87 5.56
N THR A 51 -12.00 2.06 4.38
CA THR A 51 -12.34 1.34 3.15
C THR A 51 -11.07 0.83 2.46
N THR A 52 -11.23 -0.15 1.57
CA THR A 52 -10.14 -0.67 0.74
C THR A 52 -9.55 0.38 -0.22
N ASN A 53 -10.30 1.44 -0.53
CA ASN A 53 -9.85 2.55 -1.36
C ASN A 53 -8.89 3.50 -0.63
N ASP A 54 -8.98 3.55 0.70
CA ASP A 54 -8.08 4.35 1.54
C ASP A 54 -6.69 3.73 1.61
N VAL A 55 -6.56 2.46 1.23
CA VAL A 55 -5.31 1.69 1.26
C VAL A 55 -4.69 1.62 -0.13
N LYS A 56 -3.43 2.03 -0.24
CA LYS A 56 -2.56 1.72 -1.38
C LYS A 56 -1.51 0.71 -0.97
N LEU A 57 -1.43 -0.39 -1.71
CA LEU A 57 -0.36 -1.37 -1.59
C LEU A 57 0.69 -1.08 -2.64
N ILE A 58 1.95 -1.05 -2.23
CA ILE A 58 3.09 -0.78 -3.09
C ILE A 58 4.06 -1.95 -3.01
N ASN A 59 4.37 -2.54 -4.16
CA ASN A 59 5.36 -3.59 -4.30
C ASN A 59 6.40 -3.17 -5.34
N ALA A 60 7.69 -3.28 -5.02
CA ALA A 60 8.80 -2.95 -5.92
C ALA A 60 8.62 -1.61 -6.68
N GLY A 61 8.16 -0.57 -5.96
CA GLY A 61 7.94 0.77 -6.51
C GLY A 61 6.65 0.96 -7.32
N ARG A 62 5.80 -0.06 -7.44
CA ARG A 62 4.52 0.01 -8.17
C ARG A 62 3.33 -0.06 -7.22
N ILE A 63 2.35 0.81 -7.43
CA ILE A 63 1.05 0.73 -6.74
C ILE A 63 0.25 -0.41 -7.37
N LEU A 64 -0.28 -1.30 -6.53
CA LEU A 64 -1.04 -2.46 -6.99
C LEU A 64 -2.53 -2.12 -7.21
N GLU A 65 -3.08 -2.64 -8.30
CA GLU A 65 -4.48 -2.48 -8.72
C GLU A 65 -5.37 -3.58 -8.11
N ASN A 66 -6.55 -3.22 -7.60
CA ASN A 66 -7.44 -4.13 -6.88
C ASN A 66 -7.90 -5.35 -7.70
N SER A 67 -8.05 -5.19 -9.01
CA SER A 67 -8.52 -6.22 -9.94
C SER A 67 -7.48 -7.28 -10.27
N ARG A 68 -6.18 -7.00 -10.04
CA ARG A 68 -5.10 -7.93 -10.34
C ARG A 68 -4.91 -8.95 -9.23
N THR A 69 -4.43 -10.13 -9.61
CA THR A 69 -3.97 -11.15 -8.67
C THR A 69 -2.56 -10.84 -8.16
N LEU A 70 -2.14 -11.50 -7.07
CA LEU A 70 -0.77 -11.39 -6.58
C LEU A 70 0.23 -11.92 -7.61
N GLY A 71 -0.06 -13.04 -8.27
CA GLY A 71 0.79 -13.60 -9.31
C GLY A 71 1.04 -12.62 -10.46
N GLU A 72 0.01 -11.89 -10.91
CA GLU A 72 0.12 -10.88 -11.97
C GLU A 72 0.79 -9.57 -11.50
N SER A 73 0.77 -9.31 -10.20
CA SER A 73 1.32 -8.09 -9.58
C SER A 73 2.79 -8.24 -9.17
N ARG A 74 3.31 -9.46 -9.20
CA ARG A 74 4.69 -9.80 -8.81
C ARG A 74 5.68 -9.42 -9.90
N LEU A 75 6.90 -9.07 -9.47
CA LEU A 75 8.00 -8.74 -10.37
C LEU A 75 9.11 -9.78 -10.20
N PRO A 76 9.33 -10.65 -11.21
CA PRO A 76 10.31 -11.75 -11.12
C PRO A 76 11.75 -11.28 -10.81
N VAL A 77 12.09 -10.04 -11.17
CA VAL A 77 13.43 -9.46 -10.97
C VAL A 77 13.63 -8.92 -9.55
N ALA A 78 12.56 -8.51 -8.87
CA ALA A 78 12.63 -7.87 -7.57
C ALA A 78 12.41 -8.84 -6.39
N GLU A 79 11.97 -10.07 -6.68
CA GLU A 79 11.49 -11.01 -5.67
C GLU A 79 12.28 -12.31 -5.70
N VAL A 80 12.88 -12.67 -4.57
CA VAL A 80 13.60 -13.94 -4.43
C VAL A 80 12.58 -15.07 -4.24
N PRO A 81 12.63 -16.16 -5.03
CA PRO A 81 11.77 -17.32 -4.85
C PRO A 81 11.89 -17.89 -3.42
N GLY A 82 10.75 -18.08 -2.74
CA GLY A 82 10.71 -18.54 -1.35
C GLY A 82 11.05 -17.48 -0.30
N GLY A 83 11.35 -16.25 -0.70
CA GLY A 83 11.56 -15.12 0.21
C GLY A 83 10.25 -14.44 0.64
N VAL A 84 10.34 -13.68 1.73
CA VAL A 84 9.25 -12.83 2.21
C VAL A 84 9.19 -11.54 1.40
N ILE A 85 8.06 -11.32 0.72
CA ILE A 85 7.81 -10.07 0.00
C ILE A 85 7.39 -9.00 1.01
N THR A 86 8.07 -7.86 0.98
CA THR A 86 7.70 -6.71 1.83
C THR A 86 6.93 -5.69 1.01
N MET A 87 5.62 -5.59 1.24
CA MET A 87 4.77 -4.60 0.59
C MET A 87 4.61 -3.37 1.49
N HIS A 88 4.74 -2.17 0.92
CA HIS A 88 4.49 -0.93 1.65
C HIS A 88 3.00 -0.61 1.63
N VAL A 89 2.49 -0.20 2.78
CA VAL A 89 1.10 0.24 2.96
C VAL A 89 1.07 1.74 3.16
N VAL A 90 0.29 2.42 2.32
CA VAL A 90 -0.03 3.83 2.49
C VAL A 90 -1.52 3.93 2.76
N VAL A 91 -1.89 4.42 3.94
CA VAL A 91 -3.27 4.75 4.29
C VAL A 91 -3.46 6.25 4.05
N ARG A 92 -4.35 6.60 3.12
CA ARG A 92 -4.77 7.98 2.93
C ARG A 92 -5.98 8.26 3.82
N PRO A 93 -5.99 9.35 4.59
CA PRO A 93 -7.21 9.81 5.24
C PRO A 93 -8.30 10.06 4.19
N PRO A 94 -9.57 9.76 4.48
CA PRO A 94 -10.65 10.14 3.59
C PRO A 94 -10.65 11.67 3.44
N ILE A 95 -10.62 12.15 2.20
CA ILE A 95 -10.79 13.56 1.91
C ILE A 95 -12.25 13.86 2.23
N HIS A 96 -12.51 14.50 3.37
CA HIS A 96 -13.83 15.03 3.64
C HIS A 96 -14.01 16.21 2.68
N ASP A 97 -14.84 16.06 1.64
CA ASP A 97 -15.26 17.17 0.78
C ASP A 97 -15.99 18.20 1.66
N LYS A 98 -15.22 19.13 2.24
CA LYS A 98 -15.75 20.29 2.91
C LYS A 98 -15.94 21.37 1.87
N ASN A 99 -16.97 21.19 1.02
CA ASN A 99 -17.48 22.29 0.22
C ASN A 99 -18.21 23.27 1.15
N ASN A 100 -17.46 24.22 1.69
CA ASN A 100 -18.02 25.51 2.11
C ASN A 100 -16.97 26.58 1.81
N ASP A 101 -17.21 27.21 0.68
CA ASP A 101 -16.74 28.51 0.22
C ASP A 101 -16.14 29.40 1.32
N LYS A 102 -14.86 29.77 1.16
CA LYS A 102 -14.43 31.17 1.22
C LYS A 102 -13.08 31.32 0.54
N LEU A 103 -13.15 32.01 -0.59
CA LEU A 103 -12.08 32.68 -1.30
C LEU A 103 -11.05 33.30 -0.34
N LYS A 104 -9.79 32.91 -0.46
CA LYS A 104 -8.66 33.83 -0.27
C LYS A 104 -7.45 33.32 -1.04
N GLU A 105 -7.31 33.89 -2.23
CA GLU A 105 -6.06 34.05 -2.95
C GLU A 105 -5.04 34.74 -2.03
N ASP A 106 -3.88 34.11 -1.82
CA ASP A 106 -2.62 34.81 -1.58
C ASP A 106 -1.46 33.85 -1.94
N SER A 107 -0.91 34.03 -3.14
CA SER A 107 0.40 33.48 -3.50
C SER A 107 1.49 34.29 -2.81
N PRO A 108 2.59 33.64 -2.38
CA PRO A 108 3.87 34.05 -2.92
C PRO A 108 4.69 32.86 -3.43
N THR A 109 5.04 32.94 -4.70
CA THR A 109 6.13 32.22 -5.35
C THR A 109 7.44 32.43 -4.57
N LYS A 110 8.08 31.34 -4.09
CA LYS A 110 9.54 31.10 -4.17
C LYS A 110 9.96 29.87 -3.36
N GLY A 111 10.86 29.07 -3.95
CA GLY A 111 11.66 28.08 -3.24
C GLY A 111 11.78 26.72 -3.92
N GLY A 112 12.11 26.68 -5.22
CA GLY A 112 12.54 25.42 -5.84
C GLY A 112 13.87 24.98 -5.22
N CYS A 113 13.90 23.83 -4.57
CA CYS A 113 15.14 23.20 -4.11
C CYS A 113 15.79 22.52 -5.31
N ALA A 114 16.88 23.11 -5.83
CA ALA A 114 17.71 22.50 -6.85
C ALA A 114 18.82 21.69 -6.16
N CYS A 115 18.69 20.36 -6.16
CA CYS A 115 19.79 19.48 -5.80
C CYS A 115 20.68 19.29 -7.03
N THR A 116 21.89 19.84 -7.00
CA THR A 116 22.97 19.49 -7.93
C THR A 116 23.98 18.60 -7.23
N ILE A 117 24.42 17.55 -7.91
CA ILE A 117 25.53 16.68 -7.48
C ILE A 117 26.83 17.38 -7.91
N LEU A 118 27.77 17.55 -6.97
CA LEU A 118 29.16 17.97 -7.25
C LEU A 118 30.05 16.73 -7.38
#